data_AF-A0A536WGK1-F1
#
_entry.id   AF-A0A536WGK1-F1
#
_cell.length_a   1.000
_cell.length_b   1.000
_cell.length_c   1.000
_cell.angle_alpha   90.00
_cell.angle_beta   90.00
_cell.angle_gamma   90.00
#
_symmetry.space_group_name_H-M   'P 1'
#
loop_
_entity.id
_entity.type
_entity.pdbx_description
1 polymer ?
#
loop_
_entity_poly.entity_id
_entity_poly.type
_entity_poly.pdbx_seq_one_letter_code
_entity_poly.pdbx_strand_id
1 'polypeptide(L)'
;MKIVITGGGGFIGFKLAKALLARGTLAAEKIARLTLIDQAFPAGLPGDPRLTTLAGDISDPKFAARAIAPDTASVFHLAAVVSGAAEADFDLGMRVNLQGMRN
;
A
#
# COMPACT_ATOMS: atom_id res chain seq x y z
N MET A 1 0.65 6.53 15.50
CA MET A 1 -0.23 5.73 14.62
C MET A 1 0.54 4.80 13.69
N LYS A 2 -0.12 3.73 13.23
CA LYS A 2 0.37 2.78 12.22
C LYS A 2 -0.38 3.02 10.91
N ILE A 3 0.36 3.14 9.81
CA ILE A 3 -0.17 3.48 8.49
C ILE A 3 0.16 2.35 7.52
N VAL A 4 -0.79 1.99 6.67
CA VAL A 4 -0.60 1.08 5.54
C VAL A 4 -0.80 1.83 4.22
N ILE A 5 0.05 1.57 3.23
CA ILE A 5 -0.11 2.03 1.85
C ILE A 5 -0.14 0.79 0.94
N THR A 6 -1.26 0.51 0.28
CA THR A 6 -1.31 -0.48 -0.82
C THR A 6 -0.89 0.20 -2.11
N GLY A 7 -0.25 -0.52 -3.03
CA GLY A 7 0.38 0.11 -4.21
C GLY A 7 1.63 0.92 -3.82
N GLY A 8 2.29 0.55 -2.72
CA GLY A 8 3.40 1.30 -2.13
C GLY A 8 4.72 1.22 -2.92
N GLY A 9 4.85 0.25 -3.83
CA GLY A 9 5.93 0.13 -4.80
C GLY A 9 5.71 0.96 -6.06
N GLY A 10 4.46 1.37 -6.33
CA GLY A 10 4.11 2.29 -7.40
C GLY A 10 4.60 3.72 -7.19
N PHE A 11 4.54 4.52 -8.26
CA PHE A 11 5.06 5.89 -8.27
C PHE A 11 4.45 6.80 -7.18
N ILE A 12 3.12 6.78 -7.03
CA ILE A 12 2.43 7.63 -6.05
C ILE A 12 2.66 7.09 -4.64
N GLY A 13 2.48 5.78 -4.42
CA GLY A 13 2.66 5.15 -3.11
C GLY A 13 4.06 5.37 -2.53
N PHE A 14 5.09 5.22 -3.37
CA PHE A 14 6.47 5.44 -2.97
C PHE A 14 6.75 6.92 -2.59
N LYS A 15 6.25 7.87 -3.39
CA LYS A 15 6.40 9.30 -3.09
C LYS A 15 5.65 9.71 -1.83
N LEU A 16 4.43 9.19 -1.65
CA LEU A 16 3.64 9.40 -0.44
C LEU A 16 4.37 8.86 0.79
N ALA A 17 4.97 7.66 0.70
CA ALA A 17 5.74 7.08 1.77
C ALA A 17 6.91 7.98 2.20
N LYS A 18 7.68 8.50 1.24
CA LYS A 18 8.77 9.45 1.51
C LYS A 18 8.27 10.72 2.18
N ALA A 19 7.16 11.29 1.70
CA ALA A 19 6.59 12.50 2.26
C ALA A 19 6.08 12.30 3.71
N LEU A 20 5.41 11.17 3.98
CA LEU A 20 4.93 10.82 5.32
C LEU A 20 6.09 10.58 6.28
N LEU A 21 7.13 9.86 5.87
CA LEU A 21 8.32 9.65 6.70
C LEU A 21 9.01 10.98 7.02
N ALA A 22 9.24 11.84 6.01
CA ALA A 22 9.85 13.15 6.21
C ALA A 22 9.03 14.04 7.16
N ARG A 23 7.69 14.02 7.03
CA ARG A 23 6.78 14.77 7.91
C ARG A 23 6.72 14.18 9.33
N GLY A 24 6.81 12.86 9.44
CA GLY A 24 6.79 12.09 10.68
C GLY A 24 5.48 12.11 11.49
N THR A 25 4.46 12.80 10.99
CA THR A 25 3.13 12.90 11.61
C THR A 25 2.03 12.85 10.56
N LEU A 26 0.85 12.39 10.94
CA LEU A 26 -0.40 12.48 10.18
C LEU A 26 -1.52 12.83 11.16
N ALA A 27 -2.37 13.80 10.80
CA ALA A 27 -3.42 14.31 11.70
C ALA A 27 -2.89 14.70 13.11
N ALA A 28 -1.72 15.35 13.16
CA ALA A 28 -1.00 15.70 14.38
C ALA A 28 -0.50 14.52 15.26
N GLU A 29 -0.71 13.27 14.86
CA GLU A 29 -0.21 12.09 15.56
C GLU A 29 1.12 11.59 14.95
N LYS A 30 2.07 11.19 15.81
CA LYS A 30 3.37 10.65 15.36
C LYS A 30 3.20 9.34 14.59
N ILE A 31 3.87 9.22 13.45
CA ILE A 31 3.94 7.96 12.69
C ILE A 31 4.92 7.03 13.39
N ALA A 32 4.38 5.94 13.94
CA ALA A 32 5.16 4.90 14.62
C ALA A 32 5.63 3.82 13.65
N ARG A 33 4.81 3.51 12.64
CA ARG A 33 5.12 2.54 11.59
C ARG A 33 4.39 2.89 10.30
N LEU A 34 5.08 2.71 9.19
CA LEU A 34 4.56 2.82 7.84
C LEU A 34 4.84 1.51 7.10
N THR A 35 3.80 0.81 6.69
CA THR A 35 3.91 -0.44 5.94
C THR A 35 3.50 -0.22 4.49
N LEU A 36 4.39 -0.53 3.56
CA LEU A 36 4.10 -0.52 2.13
C LEU A 36 3.76 -1.93 1.67
N ILE A 37 2.65 -2.07 0.98
CA ILE A 37 2.18 -3.31 0.38
C ILE A 37 2.19 -3.13 -1.13
N ASP A 38 2.84 -4.06 -1.82
CA ASP A 38 2.86 -4.14 -3.28
C ASP A 38 3.35 -5.52 -3.71
N GLN A 39 3.26 -5.87 -4.98
CA GLN A 39 3.87 -7.10 -5.50
C GLN A 39 5.38 -6.96 -5.67
N ALA A 40 5.86 -5.74 -5.92
CA ALA A 40 7.27 -5.43 -6.07
C ALA A 40 7.59 -4.03 -5.53
N PHE A 41 8.84 -3.80 -5.14
CA PHE A 41 9.29 -2.51 -4.64
C PHE A 41 10.47 -1.99 -5.46
N PRO A 42 10.57 -0.66 -5.68
CA PRO A 42 11.70 -0.08 -6.39
C PRO A 42 12.98 -0.19 -5.54
N ALA A 43 14.13 -0.19 -6.21
CA ALA A 43 15.41 0.05 -5.54
C ALA A 43 15.42 1.43 -4.86
N GLY A 44 16.12 1.57 -3.74
CA GLY A 44 16.24 2.85 -3.03
C GLY A 44 15.09 3.20 -2.10
N LEU A 45 14.48 2.19 -1.47
CA LEU A 45 13.61 2.40 -0.32
C LEU A 45 14.33 3.24 0.76
N PRO A 46 13.66 4.19 1.42
CA PRO A 46 14.25 4.96 2.51
C PRO A 46 14.76 4.06 3.63
N GLY A 47 16.00 4.29 4.07
CA GLY A 47 16.53 3.66 5.29
C GLY A 47 15.94 4.29 6.54
N ASP A 48 14.64 4.10 6.77
CA ASP A 48 13.92 4.63 7.94
C ASP A 48 13.43 3.49 8.84
N PRO A 49 13.69 3.52 10.16
CA PRO A 49 13.29 2.45 11.07
C PRO A 49 11.77 2.27 11.21
N ARG A 50 10.97 3.26 10.79
CA ARG A 50 9.51 3.16 10.79
C ARG A 50 8.97 2.46 9.55
N LEU A 51 9.77 2.33 8.49
CA LEU A 51 9.35 1.77 7.22
C LEU A 51 9.48 0.24 7.23
N THR A 52 8.44 -0.44 6.74
CA THR A 52 8.49 -1.87 6.45
C THR A 52 7.81 -2.12 5.12
N THR A 53 8.29 -3.09 4.36
CA THR A 53 7.65 -3.55 3.12
C THR A 53 7.07 -4.94 3.30
N LEU A 54 5.95 -5.20 2.63
CA LEU A 54 5.33 -6.52 2.58
C LEU A 54 4.94 -6.81 1.14
N ALA A 55 5.63 -7.79 0.55
CA ALA A 55 5.36 -8.22 -0.82
C ALA A 55 4.13 -9.16 -0.87
N GLY A 56 3.17 -8.86 -1.73
CA GLY A 56 2.02 -9.73 -1.97
C GLY A 56 0.86 -9.05 -2.70
N ASP A 57 -0.23 -9.80 -2.89
CA ASP A 57 -1.40 -9.38 -3.65
C ASP A 57 -2.56 -9.03 -2.72
N ILE A 58 -3.04 -7.78 -2.76
CA ILE A 58 -4.14 -7.31 -1.93
C ILE A 58 -5.50 -7.93 -2.33
N SER A 59 -5.60 -8.52 -3.52
CA SER A 59 -6.78 -9.27 -3.95
C SER A 59 -6.92 -10.63 -3.26
N ASP A 60 -5.84 -11.15 -2.63
CA ASP A 60 -5.94 -12.32 -1.74
C ASP A 60 -6.48 -11.88 -0.36
N PRO A 61 -7.68 -12.33 0.04
CA PRO A 61 -8.29 -11.94 1.31
C PRO A 61 -7.47 -12.38 2.53
N LYS A 62 -6.75 -13.51 2.45
CA LYS A 62 -5.89 -13.97 3.56
C LYS A 62 -4.65 -13.10 3.69
N PHE A 63 -4.13 -12.59 2.58
CA PHE A 63 -3.05 -11.63 2.59
C PHE A 63 -3.53 -10.27 3.11
N ALA A 64 -4.63 -9.74 2.59
CA ALA A 64 -5.21 -8.46 3.02
C ALA A 64 -5.47 -8.42 4.53
N ALA A 65 -6.13 -9.44 5.09
CA ALA A 65 -6.42 -9.54 6.51
C ALA A 65 -5.15 -9.59 7.39
N ARG A 66 -4.05 -10.12 6.86
CA ARG A 66 -2.76 -10.22 7.58
C ARG A 66 -1.91 -8.95 7.42
N ALA A 67 -2.04 -8.29 6.28
CA ALA A 67 -1.28 -7.11 5.90
C ALA A 67 -1.85 -5.82 6.53
N ILE A 68 -3.18 -5.75 6.66
CA ILE A 68 -3.91 -4.66 7.33
C ILE A 68 -4.31 -5.16 8.72
N ALA A 69 -3.37 -5.05 9.67
CA ALA A 69 -3.61 -5.49 11.04
C ALA A 69 -4.70 -4.64 11.74
N PRO A 70 -5.42 -5.18 12.74
CA PRO A 70 -6.49 -4.46 13.45
C PRO A 70 -6.08 -3.13 14.11
N ASP A 71 -4.79 -2.94 14.37
CA ASP A 71 -4.22 -1.72 14.95
C ASP A 71 -3.73 -0.71 13.89
N THR A 72 -4.07 -0.93 12.62
CA THR A 72 -3.86 0.02 11.53
C THR A 72 -4.80 1.20 11.70
N ALA A 73 -4.23 2.39 11.87
CA ALA A 73 -5.01 3.59 12.12
C ALA A 73 -5.37 4.36 10.82
N SER A 74 -4.64 4.13 9.73
CA SER A 74 -4.89 4.76 8.44
C SER A 74 -4.44 3.85 7.30
N VAL A 75 -5.25 3.80 6.24
CA VAL A 75 -4.95 3.08 5.01
C VAL A 75 -5.00 4.06 3.83
N PHE A 76 -3.94 4.08 3.03
CA PHE A 76 -3.95 4.69 1.70
C PHE A 76 -4.03 3.55 0.68
N HIS A 77 -5.20 3.35 0.07
CA HIS A 77 -5.40 2.29 -0.91
C HIS A 77 -5.07 2.79 -2.31
N LEU A 78 -3.86 2.48 -2.81
CA LEU A 78 -3.38 2.92 -4.14
C LEU A 78 -3.03 1.73 -5.05
N ALA A 79 -3.27 0.49 -4.60
CA ALA A 79 -3.14 -0.69 -5.46
C ALA A 79 -4.24 -0.68 -6.51
N ALA A 80 -3.85 -0.63 -7.78
CA ALA A 80 -4.76 -0.71 -8.91
C ALA A 80 -3.99 -1.14 -10.16
N VAL A 81 -4.70 -1.74 -11.12
CA VAL A 81 -4.26 -1.79 -12.52
C VAL A 81 -4.88 -0.63 -13.29
N VAL A 82 -4.09 -0.01 -14.15
CA VAL A 82 -4.50 1.16 -14.95
C VAL A 82 -5.53 0.78 -16.01
N SER A 83 -6.32 1.76 -16.47
CA SER A 83 -7.45 1.55 -17.40
C SER A 83 -7.10 0.66 -18.59
N GLY A 84 -6.01 0.96 -19.31
CA GLY A 84 -5.64 0.18 -20.49
C GLY A 84 -5.33 -1.29 -20.20
N ALA A 85 -4.75 -1.60 -19.03
CA ALA A 85 -4.50 -2.98 -18.62
C ALA A 85 -5.80 -3.69 -18.18
N ALA A 86 -6.68 -2.97 -17.47
CA ALA A 86 -7.99 -3.50 -17.06
C ALA A 86 -8.95 -3.72 -18.23
N GLU A 87 -8.88 -2.88 -19.27
CA GLU A 87 -9.66 -3.02 -20.49
C GLU A 87 -9.15 -4.17 -21.37
N ALA A 88 -7.83 -4.36 -21.43
CA ALA A 88 -7.21 -5.48 -22.14
C ALA A 88 -7.42 -6.83 -21.43
N ASP A 89 -7.52 -6.81 -20.09
CA ASP A 89 -7.73 -7.98 -19.24
C ASP A 89 -8.76 -7.67 -18.15
N PHE A 90 -10.02 -7.99 -18.47
CA PHE A 90 -11.16 -7.77 -17.59
C PHE A 90 -11.02 -8.48 -16.24
N ASP A 91 -10.55 -9.74 -16.25
CA ASP A 91 -10.42 -10.53 -15.03
C ASP A 91 -9.34 -9.96 -14.11
N LEU A 92 -8.23 -9.48 -14.66
CA LEU A 92 -7.21 -8.73 -13.93
C LEU A 92 -7.79 -7.44 -13.34
N GLY A 93 -8.53 -6.67 -14.14
CA GLY A 93 -9.18 -5.44 -13.71
C GLY A 93 -10.14 -5.66 -12.53
N MET A 94 -11.03 -6.64 -12.64
CA MET A 94 -11.98 -6.99 -11.58
C MET A 94 -11.29 -7.55 -10.35
N ARG A 95 -10.26 -8.40 -10.52
CA ARG A 95 -9.51 -8.99 -9.40
C ARG A 95 -8.73 -7.93 -8.62
N VAL A 96 -8.07 -6.98 -9.28
CA VAL A 96 -7.25 -5.99 -8.56
C VAL A 96 -8.11 -4.83 -8.07
N ASN A 97 -8.87 -4.18 -8.97
CA ASN A 97 -9.49 -2.89 -8.65
C ASN A 97 -10.78 -3.02 -7.84
N LEU A 98 -11.57 -4.08 -8.04
CA LEU A 98 -12.79 -4.33 -7.25
C LEU A 98 -12.51 -5.26 -6.08
N GLN A 99 -11.99 -6.45 -6.37
CA GLN A 99 -11.80 -7.47 -5.33
C GLN A 99 -10.73 -7.06 -4.32
N GLY A 100 -9.65 -6.38 -4.74
CA GLY A 100 -8.66 -5.80 -3.83
C GLY A 100 -9.21 -4.68 -2.94
N MET A 101 -10.20 -3.91 -3.39
CA MET A 101 -10.88 -2.88 -2.59
C MET A 101 -11.93 -3.48 -1.63
N ARG A 102 -12.56 -4.60 -2.02
CA ARG A 102 -13.57 -5.29 -1.22
C ARG A 102 -12.97 -5.96 0.03
N ASN A 103 -11.74 -6.46 -0.07
CA ASN A 103 -11.03 -7.17 1.00
C ASN A 103 -10.62 -6.23 2.13
#